data_AF-A0AAD7DW56-F1
#
_entry.id   AF-A0AAD7DW56-F1
#
_cell.length_a   1.000
_cell.length_b   1.000
_cell.length_c   1.000
_cell.angle_alpha   90.00
_cell.angle_beta   90.00
_cell.angle_gamma   90.00
#
_symmetry.space_group_name_H-M   'P 1'
#
loop_
_entity.id
_entity.type
_entity.pdbx_description
1 polymer ?
#
loop_
_entity_poly.entity_id
_entity_poly.type
_entity_poly.pdbx_seq_one_letter_code
_entity_poly.pdbx_strand_id
1 'polypeptide(L)' 'TSADLVLDAEQADVGMAVDMEIARRAAVFLGNGWSSFTSNVVYTRLVDGREARDIRFL' A
#
# COMPACT_ATOMS: atom_id res chain seq x y z
N THR A 1 9.50 7.82 1.77
CA THR A 1 10.57 7.50 2.72
C THR A 1 10.67 6.00 2.81
N SER A 2 11.67 5.45 2.10
CA SER A 2 12.09 4.04 2.06
C SER A 2 13.56 3.99 1.58
N ALA A 3 13.99 5.01 0.83
CA ALA A 3 15.35 5.21 0.33
C ALA A 3 16.44 5.31 1.42
N ASP A 4 16.08 5.66 2.65
CA ASP A 4 17.03 5.75 3.78
C ASP A 4 17.18 4.43 4.55
N LEU A 5 16.45 3.38 4.16
CA LEU A 5 16.53 2.07 4.80
C LEU A 5 17.71 1.27 4.23
N VAL A 6 18.52 0.69 5.11
CA VAL A 6 19.52 -0.32 4.75
C VAL A 6 18.87 -1.68 4.94
N LEU A 7 18.51 -2.33 3.84
CA LEU A 7 17.84 -3.63 3.83
C LEU A 7 18.80 -4.72 3.37
N ASP A 8 18.69 -5.91 3.96
CA ASP A 8 19.27 -7.13 3.39
C ASP A 8 18.45 -7.64 2.20
N ALA A 9 18.92 -8.72 1.56
CA ALA A 9 18.31 -9.23 0.33
C ALA A 9 16.89 -9.77 0.61
N GLU A 10 16.74 -10.52 1.69
CA GLU A 10 15.46 -11.11 2.09
C GLU A 10 14.42 -10.02 2.42
N GLN A 11 14.83 -8.95 3.10
CA GLN A 11 13.98 -7.80 3.39
C GLN A 11 13.57 -7.03 2.13
N ALA A 12 14.48 -6.85 1.18
CA ALA A 12 14.18 -6.19 -0.08
C ALA A 12 13.16 -7.01 -0.90
N ASP A 13 13.32 -8.33 -0.95
CA ASP A 13 12.43 -9.24 -1.67
C ASP A 13 10.98 -9.19 -1.16
N VAL A 14 10.80 -9.03 0.16
CA VAL A 14 9.45 -8.96 0.76
C VAL A 14 8.93 -7.52 0.96
N GLY A 15 9.74 -6.50 0.68
CA GLY A 15 9.43 -5.10 1.00
C GLY A 15 8.11 -4.61 0.41
N MET A 16 7.80 -5.00 -0.83
CA MET A 16 6.54 -4.62 -1.48
C MET A 16 5.31 -5.20 -0.77
N ALA A 17 5.41 -6.42 -0.21
CA ALA A 17 4.31 -7.01 0.56
C ALA A 17 4.10 -6.27 1.90
N VAL A 18 5.19 -5.85 2.53
CA VAL A 18 5.16 -5.03 3.75
C VAL A 18 4.51 -3.67 3.46
N ASP A 19 4.91 -3.00 2.37
CA ASP A 19 4.31 -1.73 1.95
C ASP A 19 2.81 -1.87 1.68
N MET A 20 2.38 -2.97 1.04
CA MET A 20 0.97 -3.23 0.78
C MET A 20 0.16 -3.40 2.07
N GLU A 21 0.72 -4.08 3.08
CA GLU A 21 0.08 -4.26 4.39
C GLU A 21 0.00 -2.95 5.18
N ILE A 22 1.05 -2.12 5.12
CA ILE A 22 1.03 -0.76 5.71
C ILE A 22 -0.08 0.07 5.05
N ALA A 23 -0.14 0.06 3.71
CA ALA A 23 -1.15 0.81 2.95
C ALA A 23 -2.58 0.30 3.22
N ARG A 24 -2.76 -1.01 3.37
CA ARG A 24 -4.04 -1.63 3.76
C ARG A 24 -4.51 -1.18 5.15
N ARG A 25 -3.58 -1.04 6.11
CA ARG A 25 -3.89 -0.63 7.49
C ARG A 25 -3.99 0.88 7.71
N ALA A 26 -3.43 1.69 6.82
CA ALA A 26 -3.43 3.14 6.94
C ALA A 26 -4.83 3.73 7.19
N ALA A 27 -4.94 4.82 7.94
CA ALA A 27 -6.22 5.50 8.14
C ALA A 27 -6.79 5.98 6.79
N VAL A 28 -5.96 6.68 6.01
CA VAL A 28 -6.24 7.13 4.64
C VAL A 28 -5.16 6.59 3.71
N PHE A 29 -5.55 6.19 2.50
CA PHE A 29 -4.65 5.74 1.45
C PHE A 29 -4.73 6.68 0.23
N LEU A 30 -3.57 7.16 -0.21
CA LEU A 30 -3.41 7.99 -1.41
C LEU A 30 -2.58 7.20 -2.43
N GLY A 31 -3.22 6.79 -3.53
CA GLY A 31 -2.61 5.94 -4.55
C GLY A 31 -2.51 6.61 -5.93
N ASN A 32 -1.90 5.91 -6.88
CA ASN A 32 -1.87 6.34 -8.29
C ASN A 32 -3.00 5.64 -9.05
N GLY A 33 -3.88 6.40 -9.72
CA GLY A 33 -5.07 5.88 -10.40
C GLY A 33 -4.82 4.89 -11.55
N TRP A 34 -3.59 4.81 -12.06
CA TRP A 34 -3.17 3.93 -13.16
C TRP A 34 -2.25 2.78 -12.72
N SER A 35 -2.00 2.62 -11.42
CA SER A 35 -1.09 1.59 -10.89
C SER A 35 -1.84 0.30 -10.52
N SER A 36 -1.37 -0.85 -11.01
CA SER A 36 -1.88 -2.16 -10.62
C SER A 36 -1.62 -2.48 -9.14
N PHE A 37 -0.51 -2.02 -8.58
CA PHE A 37 -0.22 -2.11 -7.15
C PHE A 37 -1.26 -1.36 -6.32
N THR A 38 -1.61 -0.15 -6.75
CA THR A 38 -2.66 0.66 -6.10
C THR A 38 -4.00 -0.08 -6.12
N SER A 39 -4.37 -0.70 -7.23
CA SER A 39 -5.62 -1.49 -7.33
C SER A 39 -5.69 -2.63 -6.30
N ASN A 40 -4.57 -3.34 -6.06
CA ASN A 40 -4.52 -4.40 -5.04
C ASN A 40 -4.70 -3.86 -3.62
N VAL A 41 -4.10 -2.73 -3.29
CA VAL A 41 -4.33 -2.06 -1.99
C VAL A 41 -5.78 -1.64 -1.84
N VAL A 42 -6.38 -1.01 -2.87
CA VAL A 42 -7.78 -0.58 -2.84
C VAL A 42 -8.72 -1.75 -2.64
N TYR A 43 -8.53 -2.83 -3.42
CA TYR A 43 -9.32 -4.05 -3.30
C TYR A 43 -9.29 -4.61 -1.87
N THR A 44 -8.08 -4.79 -1.30
CA THR A 44 -7.94 -5.36 0.04
C THR A 44 -8.50 -4.45 1.14
N ARG A 45 -8.37 -3.12 1.00
CA ARG A 45 -9.00 -2.16 1.93
C ARG A 45 -10.53 -2.25 1.92
N LEU A 46 -11.13 -2.38 0.73
CA LEU A 46 -12.59 -2.51 0.61
C LEU A 46 -13.08 -3.86 1.18
N VAL A 47 -12.33 -4.95 0.97
CA VAL A 47 -12.62 -6.25 1.61
C VAL A 47 -12.56 -6.17 3.14
N ASP A 48 -11.66 -5.35 3.69
CA ASP A 48 -11.55 -5.08 5.13
C ASP A 48 -12.64 -4.15 5.69
N GLY A 49 -13.54 -3.66 4.85
CA GLY A 49 -14.60 -2.73 5.25
C GLY A 49 -14.13 -1.29 5.48
N ARG A 50 -12.96 -0.90 4.95
CA ARG A 50 -12.55 0.52 4.93
C ARG A 50 -13.51 1.33 4.06
N GLU A 51 -13.79 2.55 4.47
CA GLU A 51 -14.71 3.42 3.73
C GLU A 51 -14.06 3.97 2.45
N ALA A 52 -14.83 4.03 1.36
CA ALA A 52 -14.33 4.56 0.08
C ALA A 52 -13.87 6.02 0.17
N ARG A 53 -14.36 6.79 1.16
CA ARG A 53 -13.90 8.17 1.39
C ARG A 53 -12.46 8.26 1.88
N ASP A 54 -11.91 7.18 2.43
CA ASP A 54 -10.53 7.10 2.92
C ASP A 54 -9.55 6.63 1.83
N ILE A 55 -10.03 6.50 0.59
CA ILE A 55 -9.24 6.12 -0.58
C ILE A 55 -9.26 7.30 -1.56
N ARG A 56 -8.07 7.77 -1.92
CA ARG A 56 -7.87 8.92 -2.80
C ARG A 56 -6.79 8.61 -3.84
N PHE A 57 -6.85 9.31 -4.97
CA PHE A 57 -5.93 9.12 -6.08
C PHE A 57 -5.29 10.44 -6.51
N LEU A 58 -4.02 10.36 -6.89
CA LEU A 58 -3.28 11.40 -7.62
C LEU A 58 -3.07 10.97 -9.08
#